data_AF-A0A1V4RXM1-F1
#
_entry.id   AF-A0A1V4RXM1-F1
#
_cell.length_a   1.000
_cell.length_b   1.000
_cell.length_c   1.000
_cell.angle_alpha   90.00
_cell.angle_beta   90.00
_cell.angle_gamma   90.00
#
_symmetry.space_group_name_H-M   'P 1'
#
loop_
_entity.id
_entity.type
_entity.pdbx_description
1 polymer ?
#
loop_
_entity_poly.entity_id
_entity_poly.type
_entity_poly.pdbx_seq_one_letter_code
_entity_poly.pdbx_strand_id
1 'polypeptide(L)'
;MQIAPEETPLGICTSSGTFGHSFSFGKADAVIVIASSNSLADASATAIGNLIKSAADIPKGIDFAQGIKELKGIVIVIDNKMKTWGKVKIISIP
;
A
#
# COMPACT_ATOMS: atom_id res chain seq x y z
N MET A 1 6.19 1.79 -10.31
CA MET A 1 5.82 3.09 -9.70
C MET A 1 6.90 4.10 -10.06
N GLN A 2 6.53 5.36 -10.30
CA GLN A 2 7.47 6.45 -10.55
C GLN A 2 7.23 7.57 -9.54
N ILE A 3 8.31 8.17 -9.03
CA ILE A 3 8.31 9.31 -8.10
C ILE A 3 9.09 10.45 -8.75
N ALA A 4 8.54 11.67 -8.73
CA ALA A 4 9.25 12.85 -9.18
C ALA A 4 10.14 13.43 -8.06
N PRO A 5 11.31 14.04 -8.37
CA PRO A 5 12.20 14.60 -7.36
C PRO A 5 11.51 15.55 -6.37
N GLU A 6 10.59 16.38 -6.84
CA GLU A 6 9.81 17.34 -6.05
C GLU A 6 8.84 16.70 -5.03
N GLU A 7 8.56 15.39 -5.15
CA GLU A 7 7.71 14.68 -4.20
C GLU A 7 8.48 14.20 -2.96
N THR A 8 9.82 14.30 -2.99
CA THR A 8 10.73 13.90 -1.92
C THR A 8 10.99 15.05 -0.93
N PRO A 9 11.26 14.76 0.36
CA PRO A 9 11.33 13.43 0.97
C PRO A 9 9.95 12.76 1.11
N LEU A 10 9.95 11.44 1.01
CA LEU A 10 8.78 10.59 1.26
C LEU A 10 9.22 9.20 1.74
N GLY A 11 8.30 8.46 2.36
CA GLY A 11 8.47 7.05 2.67
C GLY A 11 7.68 6.17 1.71
N ILE A 12 8.25 5.03 1.30
CA ILE A 12 7.55 3.97 0.58
C ILE A 12 7.85 2.64 1.27
N CYS A 13 6.80 1.94 1.69
CA CYS A 13 6.95 0.60 2.26
C CYS A 13 5.92 -0.35 1.65
N THR A 14 6.29 -1.63 1.62
CA THR A 14 5.45 -2.70 1.10
C THR A 14 5.26 -3.76 2.19
N SER A 15 4.02 -4.15 2.43
CA SER A 15 3.67 -5.35 3.20
C SER A 15 3.20 -6.45 2.25
N SER A 16 3.63 -7.69 2.45
CA SER A 16 3.24 -8.86 1.65
C SER A 16 2.77 -9.97 2.60
N GLY A 17 1.69 -10.66 2.26
CA GLY A 17 1.18 -11.80 3.02
C GLY A 17 1.25 -13.15 2.30
N THR A 18 1.50 -13.17 1.00
CA THR A 18 1.52 -14.41 0.18
C THR A 18 2.88 -14.75 -0.41
N PHE A 19 3.81 -13.78 -0.49
CA PHE A 19 5.18 -13.99 -0.97
C PHE A 19 6.20 -13.73 0.14
N GLY A 20 6.85 -14.80 0.64
CA GLY A 20 7.95 -14.76 1.62
C GLY A 20 7.60 -15.31 3.01
N HIS A 21 8.61 -15.72 3.80
CA HIS A 21 8.47 -16.26 5.18
C HIS A 21 7.97 -15.25 6.24
N SER A 22 7.63 -14.03 5.84
CA SER A 22 7.12 -12.99 6.72
C SER A 22 5.64 -13.22 6.99
N PHE A 23 5.32 -13.63 8.21
CA PHE A 23 3.97 -13.95 8.66
C PHE A 23 3.11 -12.67 8.71
N SER A 24 2.16 -12.51 7.80
CA SER A 24 1.11 -11.48 7.83
C SER A 24 -0.25 -12.15 8.04
N PHE A 25 -1.15 -11.52 8.80
CA PHE A 25 -2.51 -12.06 9.01
C PHE A 25 -3.44 -11.82 7.81
N GLY A 26 -3.02 -10.97 6.86
CA GLY A 26 -3.72 -10.68 5.63
C GLY A 26 -3.40 -11.65 4.49
N LYS A 27 -4.27 -11.68 3.47
CA LYS A 27 -4.04 -12.42 2.21
C LYS A 27 -3.65 -11.50 1.05
N ALA A 28 -3.40 -10.22 1.30
CA ALA A 28 -2.92 -9.33 0.25
C ALA A 28 -1.55 -9.81 -0.27
N ASP A 29 -1.41 -9.83 -1.58
CA ASP A 29 -0.13 -10.15 -2.21
C ASP A 29 0.88 -9.03 -2.00
N ALA A 30 0.40 -7.79 -2.09
CA ALA A 30 1.18 -6.63 -1.73
C ALA A 30 0.27 -5.46 -1.33
N VAL A 31 0.66 -4.75 -0.28
CA VAL A 31 0.16 -3.43 0.05
C VAL A 31 1.33 -2.46 0.07
N ILE A 32 1.36 -1.55 -0.89
CA ILE A 32 2.39 -0.52 -1.03
C ILE A 32 1.80 0.80 -0.55
N VAL A 33 2.50 1.49 0.34
CA VAL A 33 2.04 2.76 0.90
C VAL A 33 3.10 3.84 0.68
N ILE A 34 2.65 5.01 0.24
CA ILE A 34 3.43 6.24 0.11
C ILE A 34 3.01 7.22 1.20
N ALA A 35 3.94 7.74 1.98
CA ALA A 35 3.66 8.64 3.10
C ALA A 35 4.68 9.78 3.24
N SER A 36 4.42 10.71 4.16
CA SER A 36 5.35 11.77 4.58
C SER A 36 6.67 11.22 5.15
N SER A 37 6.64 10.04 5.77
CA SER A 37 7.79 9.41 6.42
C SER A 37 7.81 7.89 6.24
N ASN A 38 8.99 7.28 6.37
CA ASN A 38 9.14 5.83 6.21
C ASN A 38 8.42 5.04 7.31
N SER A 39 8.51 5.47 8.57
CA SER A 39 7.83 4.80 9.68
C SER A 39 6.31 4.80 9.53
N LEU A 40 5.74 5.90 9.02
CA LEU A 40 4.30 5.97 8.74
C LEU A 40 3.91 5.04 7.58
N ALA A 41 4.71 5.02 6.51
CA ALA A 41 4.47 4.12 5.38
C ALA A 41 4.48 2.65 5.82
N ASP A 42 5.47 2.25 6.62
CA ASP A 42 5.63 0.87 7.11
C ASP A 42 4.48 0.42 8.03
N ALA A 43 4.17 1.23 9.04
CA ALA A 43 3.07 0.95 9.97
C ALA A 43 1.72 0.89 9.23
N SER A 44 1.50 1.79 8.28
CA SER A 44 0.27 1.82 7.49
C SER A 44 0.17 0.63 6.52
N ALA A 45 1.27 0.26 5.86
CA ALA A 45 1.31 -0.89 4.97
C ALA A 45 0.98 -2.18 5.72
N THR A 46 1.54 -2.35 6.92
CA THR A 46 1.25 -3.49 7.80
C THR A 46 -0.20 -3.49 8.28
N ALA A 47 -0.71 -2.34 8.75
CA ALA A 47 -2.08 -2.22 9.21
C ALA A 47 -3.10 -2.53 8.10
N ILE A 48 -2.93 -1.93 6.91
CA ILE A 48 -3.78 -2.18 5.75
C ILE A 48 -3.63 -3.63 5.29
N GLY A 49 -2.40 -4.17 5.21
CA GLY A 49 -2.16 -5.58 4.88
C GLY A 49 -2.98 -6.53 5.73
N ASN A 50 -3.01 -6.33 7.05
CA ASN A 50 -3.79 -7.14 7.98
C ASN A 50 -5.32 -6.98 7.82
N LEU A 51 -5.80 -5.85 7.28
CA LEU A 51 -7.22 -5.63 6.99
C LEU A 51 -7.69 -6.40 5.75
N ILE A 52 -6.80 -6.65 4.79
CA ILE A 52 -7.13 -7.26 3.50
C ILE A 52 -7.01 -8.79 3.58
N LYS A 53 -8.14 -9.48 3.64
CA LYS A 53 -8.21 -10.96 3.63
C LYS A 53 -8.78 -11.52 2.34
N SER A 54 -9.44 -10.68 1.55
CA SER A 54 -10.02 -10.98 0.25
C SER A 54 -10.13 -9.72 -0.58
N ALA A 55 -10.36 -9.86 -1.90
CA ALA A 55 -10.63 -8.72 -2.77
C ALA A 55 -11.84 -7.87 -2.35
N ALA A 56 -12.77 -8.41 -1.55
CA ALA A 56 -13.92 -7.66 -1.04
C ALA A 56 -13.54 -6.66 0.07
N ASP A 57 -12.38 -6.83 0.70
CA ASP A 57 -11.90 -5.95 1.78
C ASP A 57 -11.18 -4.71 1.26
N ILE A 58 -10.92 -4.60 -0.05
CA ILE A 58 -10.18 -3.48 -0.63
C ILE A 58 -10.81 -2.11 -0.28
N PRO A 59 -12.15 -1.91 -0.36
CA PRO A 59 -12.77 -0.65 0.03
C PRO A 59 -12.44 -0.28 1.49
N LYS A 60 -12.50 -1.26 2.40
CA LYS A 60 -12.15 -1.05 3.82
C LYS A 60 -10.70 -0.61 4.01
N GLY A 61 -9.76 -1.17 3.25
CA GLY A 61 -8.35 -0.74 3.28
C GLY A 61 -8.16 0.68 2.75
N ILE A 62 -8.89 1.06 1.71
CA ILE A 62 -8.88 2.43 1.17
C ILE A 62 -9.50 3.42 2.17
N ASP A 63 -10.64 3.08 2.77
CA ASP A 63 -11.32 3.92 3.77
C ASP A 63 -10.42 4.14 5.00
N PHE A 64 -9.73 3.09 5.45
CA PHE A 64 -8.74 3.21 6.51
C PHE A 64 -7.60 4.17 6.14
N ALA A 65 -7.07 4.06 4.93
CA ALA A 65 -6.00 4.94 4.44
C ALA A 65 -6.45 6.41 4.32
N GLN A 66 -7.69 6.65 3.90
CA GLN A 66 -8.28 7.99 3.84
C GLN A 66 -8.38 8.66 5.22
N GLY A 67 -8.49 7.87 6.30
CA GLY A 67 -8.48 8.37 7.67
C GLY A 67 -7.10 8.86 8.15
N ILE A 68 -6.02 8.62 7.40
CA ILE A 68 -4.66 8.96 7.78
C ILE A 68 -4.17 10.16 6.97
N LYS A 69 -4.16 11.34 7.60
CA LYS A 69 -3.86 12.66 6.99
C LYS A 69 -2.57 12.71 6.16
N GLU A 70 -1.54 11.95 6.55
CA GLU A 70 -0.20 12.02 5.96
C GLU A 70 0.11 10.89 4.96
N LEU A 71 -0.88 10.07 4.61
CA LEU A 71 -0.76 9.15 3.48
C LEU A 71 -0.92 9.90 2.16
N LYS A 72 0.05 9.70 1.28
CA LYS A 72 0.06 10.28 -0.08
C LYS A 72 -0.65 9.36 -1.08
N GLY A 73 -0.56 8.05 -0.89
CA GLY A 73 -1.26 7.09 -1.73
C GLY A 73 -0.97 5.64 -1.33
N ILE A 74 -1.79 4.73 -1.84
CA ILE A 74 -1.65 3.29 -1.61
C ILE A 74 -1.86 2.49 -2.90
N VAL A 75 -1.26 1.32 -2.97
CA VAL A 75 -1.53 0.27 -3.96
C VAL A 75 -1.83 -1.01 -3.19
N ILE A 76 -2.97 -1.63 -3.49
CA ILE A 76 -3.36 -2.93 -2.94
C ILE A 76 -3.42 -3.91 -4.10
N VAL A 77 -2.69 -5.02 -3.98
CA VAL A 77 -2.69 -6.16 -4.89
C VAL A 77 -3.17 -7.38 -4.13
N ILE A 78 -4.19 -8.04 -4.65
CA ILE A 78 -4.68 -9.32 -4.15
C ILE A 78 -5.28 -10.12 -5.30
N ASP A 79 -4.84 -11.37 -5.44
CA ASP A 79 -5.10 -12.23 -6.58
C ASP A 79 -4.74 -11.51 -7.90
N ASN A 80 -5.66 -11.47 -8.86
CA ASN A 80 -5.48 -10.77 -10.14
C ASN A 80 -6.04 -9.33 -10.12
N LYS A 81 -6.20 -8.72 -8.94
CA LYS A 81 -6.77 -7.38 -8.80
C LYS A 81 -5.76 -6.42 -8.19
N MET A 82 -5.64 -5.26 -8.83
CA MET A 82 -4.89 -4.12 -8.33
C MET A 82 -5.81 -2.93 -8.17
N LYS A 83 -5.72 -2.24 -7.02
CA LYS A 83 -6.42 -0.98 -6.77
C LYS A 83 -5.46 0.04 -6.19
N THR A 84 -5.69 1.30 -6.54
CA THR A 84 -4.88 2.43 -6.09
C THR A 84 -5.77 3.51 -5.50
N TRP A 85 -5.22 4.27 -4.57
CA TRP A 85 -5.83 5.50 -4.06
C TRP A 85 -4.75 6.55 -3.80
N GLY A 86 -5.10 7.83 -3.97
CA GLY A 86 -4.19 8.96 -3.77
C GLY A 86 -3.23 9.20 -4.94
N LYS A 87 -2.11 9.86 -4.66
CA LYS A 87 -1.07 10.23 -5.62
C LYS A 87 -0.17 9.04 -5.95
N VAL A 88 -0.63 8.19 -6.85
CA VAL A 88 0.12 7.00 -7.30
C VAL A 88 0.27 7.04 -8.82
N LYS A 89 1.52 7.07 -9.29
CA LYS A 89 1.84 6.92 -10.72
C LYS A 89 2.44 5.55 -11.00
N ILE A 90 1.67 4.70 -11.69
CA ILE A 90 2.14 3.40 -12.18
C ILE A 90 2.56 3.56 -13.64
N ILE A 91 3.76 3.10 -13.97
CA ILE A 91 4.31 3.06 -15.32
C ILE A 91 4.67 1.62 -15.64
N SER A 92 4.47 1.22 -16.90
CA SER A 92 5.07 0.00 -17.42
C SER A 92 6.49 0.32 -17.87
N ILE A 93 7.43 -0.53 -17.51
CA ILE A 93 8.79 -0.51 -18.07
C ILE A 93 8.86 -1.59 -19.16
N PRO A 94 9.55 -1.33 -20.28
CA PRO A 94 9.80 -2.34 -21.31
C PRO A 94 10.69 -3.49 -20.82
#